data_AF-A0A1I4ZVU5-F1
#
_entry.id   AF-A0A1I4ZVU5-F1
#
_cell.length_a   1.000
_cell.length_b   1.000
_cell.length_c   1.000
_cell.angle_alpha   90.00
_cell.angle_beta   90.00
_cell.angle_gamma   90.00
#
_symmetry.space_group_name_H-M   'P 1'
#
loop_
_entity.id
_entity.type
_entity.pdbx_description
1 polymer ?
#
loop_
_entity_poly.entity_id
_entity_poly.type
_entity_poly.pdbx_seq_one_letter_code
_entity_poly.pdbx_strand_id
1 'polypeptide(L)'
;MKRIQLVLMGLCLFALAPLAHAIIGVDVNEDIDSVLAGRAPPLHLPDAKYRIAVFEFEDPDGTGLGSAVSTLIAREVLLRSGLGSLGVLNYYGSLAPTRKHPQSYFDKVDLVVRAQQASLAIWGVVRRDESSILIDVQAQLPDPVVARSYAWELKLPQAMGGETLHARISPTRLQVQHVRMPREFATTLAAMASAGNVVRAAPSRSAAISARIPKYSAMTVTETRGGWSKFVVDGRAGWVQGATDCTRECAQLLGTASFVGALLKFGDGGPAPTPSKDLARDTLVVARQLAVLADLRGRTFRPAEVYLARWDGAKASDFGAPYADFLALSTLADAFKQQGERPYDAIRLDDVVVRRVATALAQASQDDPRNTEVLDNLAVLFRVLGDERRASLARRLSSEVQDTRKAEPTQ
;
A
#
# COMPACT_ATOMS: atom_id res chain seq x y z
N MET A 1 -35.94 -52.55 36.68
CA MET A 1 -34.64 -53.02 36.13
C MET A 1 -34.23 -52.06 35.02
N LYS A 2 -33.27 -51.16 35.29
CA LYS A 2 -32.77 -50.14 34.35
C LYS A 2 -31.66 -50.74 33.48
N ARG A 3 -31.77 -50.65 32.16
CA ARG A 3 -30.67 -50.93 31.22
C ARG A 3 -29.87 -49.65 30.97
N ILE A 4 -28.58 -49.73 31.25
CA ILE A 4 -27.57 -48.69 31.02
C ILE A 4 -27.15 -48.79 29.54
N GLN A 5 -27.37 -47.73 28.76
CA GLN A 5 -26.79 -47.57 27.42
C GLN A 5 -25.39 -46.97 27.56
N LEU A 6 -24.38 -47.75 27.17
CA LEU A 6 -22.99 -47.33 27.05
C LEU A 6 -22.84 -46.62 25.69
N VAL A 7 -22.59 -45.30 25.69
CA VAL A 7 -22.28 -44.54 24.47
C VAL A 7 -20.78 -44.63 24.24
N LEU A 8 -20.39 -45.34 23.19
CA LEU A 8 -19.01 -45.46 22.71
C LEU A 8 -18.65 -44.19 21.93
N MET A 9 -17.87 -43.31 22.54
CA MET A 9 -17.39 -42.08 21.91
C MET A 9 -16.12 -42.40 21.10
N GLY A 10 -16.30 -42.65 19.81
CA GLY A 10 -15.21 -42.92 18.87
C GLY A 10 -14.42 -41.65 18.55
N LEU A 11 -13.23 -41.53 19.13
CA LEU A 11 -12.27 -40.47 18.87
C LEU A 11 -11.57 -40.73 17.51
N CYS A 12 -12.09 -40.16 16.42
CA CYS A 12 -11.39 -40.16 15.14
C CYS A 12 -10.26 -39.11 15.18
N LEU A 13 -9.03 -39.54 15.46
CA LEU A 13 -7.84 -38.77 15.12
C LEU A 13 -7.65 -38.77 13.60
N PHE A 14 -8.11 -37.72 12.92
CA PHE A 14 -7.63 -37.42 11.58
C PHE A 14 -6.22 -36.83 11.69
N ALA A 15 -5.21 -37.65 11.46
CA ALA A 15 -3.86 -37.18 11.20
C ALA A 15 -3.86 -36.44 9.85
N LEU A 16 -3.97 -35.11 9.88
CA LEU A 16 -3.72 -34.27 8.72
C LEU A 16 -2.24 -34.39 8.36
N ALA A 17 -1.93 -35.20 7.34
CA ALA A 17 -0.60 -35.20 6.74
C ALA A 17 -0.34 -33.79 6.15
N PRO A 18 0.77 -33.11 6.49
CA PRO A 18 1.09 -31.84 5.89
C PRO A 18 1.32 -32.06 4.39
N LEU A 19 0.46 -31.48 3.55
CA LEU A 19 0.67 -31.40 2.11
C LEU A 19 2.01 -30.69 1.89
N ALA A 20 2.99 -31.41 1.37
CA ALA A 20 4.24 -30.84 0.92
C ALA A 20 3.94 -29.95 -0.30
N HIS A 21 3.78 -28.66 -0.06
CA HIS A 21 3.65 -27.69 -1.13
C HIS A 21 5.02 -27.56 -1.79
N ALA A 22 5.12 -27.86 -3.08
CA ALA A 22 6.32 -27.63 -3.85
C ALA A 22 6.60 -26.12 -3.95
N ILE A 23 7.87 -25.76 -4.08
CA ILE A 23 8.33 -24.40 -4.33
C ILE A 23 7.56 -23.83 -5.53
N ILE A 24 6.67 -22.87 -5.29
CA ILE A 24 6.00 -22.15 -6.37
C ILE A 24 6.96 -21.05 -6.81
N GLY A 25 7.68 -21.29 -7.91
CA GLY A 25 8.34 -20.21 -8.64
C GLY A 25 7.29 -19.37 -9.33
N VAL A 26 7.15 -18.11 -8.97
CA VAL A 26 6.10 -17.24 -9.51
C VAL A 26 6.60 -16.52 -10.77
N ASP A 27 6.25 -17.02 -11.97
CA ASP A 27 6.54 -16.36 -13.25
C ASP A 27 5.47 -15.31 -13.58
N VAL A 28 5.90 -14.06 -13.73
CA VAL A 28 5.01 -12.95 -14.07
C VAL A 28 4.30 -13.15 -15.40
N ASN A 29 4.97 -13.78 -16.37
CA ASN A 29 4.42 -13.96 -17.71
C ASN A 29 3.36 -15.06 -17.76
N GLU A 30 3.43 -16.05 -16.88
CA GLU A 30 2.39 -17.10 -16.77
C GLU A 30 1.09 -16.52 -16.20
N ASP A 31 1.19 -15.68 -15.17
CA ASP A 31 0.05 -14.94 -14.63
C ASP A 31 -0.54 -13.99 -15.69
N ILE A 32 0.31 -13.25 -16.42
CA ILE A 32 -0.13 -12.36 -17.52
C ILE A 32 -0.80 -13.16 -18.64
N ASP A 33 -0.20 -14.25 -19.11
CA ASP A 33 -0.77 -15.10 -20.17
C ASP A 33 -2.14 -15.64 -19.76
N SER A 34 -2.31 -16.01 -18.50
CA SER A 34 -3.60 -16.45 -17.96
C SER A 34 -4.64 -15.34 -18.02
N VAL A 35 -4.31 -14.15 -17.54
CA VAL A 35 -5.21 -12.98 -17.53
C VAL A 35 -5.59 -12.56 -18.95
N LEU A 36 -4.62 -12.49 -19.87
CA LEU A 36 -4.86 -12.13 -21.27
C LEU A 36 -5.70 -13.17 -22.01
N ALA A 37 -5.64 -14.44 -21.61
CA ALA A 37 -6.51 -15.50 -22.10
C ALA A 37 -7.92 -15.49 -21.46
N GLY A 38 -8.24 -14.48 -20.64
CA GLY A 38 -9.53 -14.38 -19.93
C GLY A 38 -9.68 -15.37 -18.78
N ARG A 39 -8.57 -15.94 -18.28
CA ARG A 39 -8.55 -16.87 -17.15
C ARG A 39 -8.02 -16.18 -15.90
N ALA A 40 -8.60 -16.47 -14.74
CA ALA A 40 -8.01 -16.06 -13.47
C ALA A 40 -6.90 -17.07 -13.11
N PRO A 41 -5.62 -16.64 -12.95
CA PRO A 41 -4.60 -17.54 -12.44
C PRO A 41 -4.94 -17.98 -11.02
N PRO A 42 -4.56 -19.20 -10.60
CA PRO A 42 -4.74 -19.62 -9.21
C PRO A 42 -3.98 -18.67 -8.29
N LEU A 43 -4.56 -18.37 -7.13
CA LEU A 43 -3.86 -17.59 -6.11
C LEU A 43 -2.66 -18.39 -5.60
N HIS A 44 -1.46 -17.82 -5.70
CA HIS A 44 -0.23 -18.48 -5.24
C HIS A 44 -0.17 -18.63 -3.71
N LEU A 45 -0.89 -17.77 -2.99
CA LEU A 45 -1.00 -17.76 -1.52
C LEU A 45 -2.47 -17.59 -1.10
N PRO A 46 -3.32 -18.61 -1.30
CA PRO A 46 -4.76 -18.47 -1.08
C PRO A 46 -5.11 -18.14 0.38
N ASP A 47 -4.35 -18.71 1.33
CA ASP A 47 -4.60 -18.57 2.78
C ASP A 47 -3.99 -17.29 3.40
N ALA A 48 -3.16 -16.55 2.66
CA ALA A 48 -2.56 -15.33 3.16
C ALA A 48 -3.60 -14.20 3.15
N LYS A 49 -3.86 -13.60 4.32
CA LYS A 49 -4.75 -12.43 4.46
C LYS A 49 -4.23 -11.26 3.64
N TYR A 50 -2.93 -11.02 3.72
CA TYR A 50 -2.24 -10.05 2.88
C TYR A 50 -1.31 -10.75 1.90
N ARG A 51 -1.35 -10.30 0.66
CA ARG A 51 -0.39 -10.71 -0.36
C ARG A 51 0.32 -9.46 -0.85
N ILE A 52 1.64 -9.45 -0.79
CA ILE A 52 2.44 -8.39 -1.40
C ILE A 52 3.09 -8.95 -2.64
N ALA A 53 2.89 -8.28 -3.78
CA ALA A 53 3.66 -8.57 -4.98
C ALA A 53 4.95 -7.75 -4.97
N VAL A 54 6.10 -8.39 -4.95
CA VAL A 54 7.40 -7.72 -5.09
C VAL A 54 7.97 -8.13 -6.43
N PHE A 55 8.20 -7.17 -7.31
CA PHE A 55 8.76 -7.42 -8.63
C PHE A 55 10.28 -7.24 -8.59
N GLU A 56 10.98 -8.00 -9.43
CA GLU A 56 12.39 -7.76 -9.71
C GLU A 56 12.59 -6.32 -10.16
N PHE A 57 13.53 -5.62 -9.52
CA PHE A 57 13.81 -4.23 -9.85
C PHE A 57 14.46 -4.16 -11.23
N GLU A 58 14.05 -3.19 -12.05
CA GLU A 58 14.71 -2.95 -13.33
C GLU A 58 16.17 -2.59 -13.09
N ASP A 59 17.07 -3.16 -13.90
CA ASP A 59 18.51 -2.96 -13.76
C ASP A 59 19.11 -2.64 -15.14
N PRO A 60 18.75 -1.47 -15.73
CA PRO A 60 19.16 -1.11 -17.09
C PRO A 60 20.67 -1.05 -17.28
N ASP A 61 21.43 -0.81 -16.20
CA ASP A 61 22.90 -0.70 -16.25
C ASP A 61 23.62 -2.03 -15.97
N GLY A 62 22.87 -3.13 -15.83
CA GLY A 62 23.41 -4.48 -15.62
C GLY A 62 24.26 -4.59 -14.35
N THR A 63 23.81 -3.99 -13.25
CA THR A 63 24.52 -4.03 -11.96
C THR A 63 24.49 -5.42 -11.30
N GLY A 64 23.52 -6.26 -11.67
CA GLY A 64 23.23 -7.54 -11.04
C GLY A 64 22.48 -7.39 -9.70
N LEU A 65 22.01 -6.19 -9.37
CA LEU A 65 21.41 -5.89 -8.07
C LEU A 65 19.88 -5.93 -8.08
N GLY A 66 19.22 -5.94 -9.24
CA GLY A 66 17.75 -5.92 -9.33
C GLY A 66 17.09 -7.02 -8.47
N SER A 67 17.47 -8.28 -8.71
CA SER A 67 17.04 -9.44 -7.92
C SER A 67 17.46 -9.38 -6.44
N ALA A 68 18.65 -8.82 -6.16
CA ALA A 68 19.16 -8.74 -4.80
C ALA A 68 18.35 -7.74 -3.95
N VAL A 69 18.06 -6.57 -4.50
CA VAL A 69 17.28 -5.51 -3.85
C VAL A 69 15.83 -5.96 -3.65
N SER A 70 15.18 -6.51 -4.68
CA SER A 70 13.80 -7.00 -4.56
C SER A 70 13.67 -8.08 -3.48
N THR A 71 14.60 -9.04 -3.46
CA THR A 71 14.64 -10.12 -2.46
C THR A 71 14.87 -9.58 -1.05
N LEU A 72 15.79 -8.62 -0.91
CA LEU A 72 16.06 -7.96 0.37
C LEU A 72 14.80 -7.27 0.90
N ILE A 73 14.14 -6.45 0.07
CA ILE A 73 12.93 -5.72 0.49
C ILE A 73 11.78 -6.69 0.79
N ALA A 74 11.50 -7.65 -0.09
CA ALA A 74 10.49 -8.68 0.11
C ALA A 74 10.61 -9.36 1.47
N ARG A 75 11.83 -9.79 1.80
CA ARG A 75 12.15 -10.41 3.09
C ARG A 75 11.91 -9.44 4.23
N GLU A 76 12.46 -8.24 4.16
CA GLU A 76 12.39 -7.29 5.27
C GLU A 76 10.95 -6.83 5.53
N VAL A 77 10.09 -6.77 4.51
CA VAL A 77 8.65 -6.52 4.71
C VAL A 77 8.02 -7.66 5.51
N LEU A 78 8.32 -8.93 5.20
CA LEU A 78 7.84 -10.07 6.00
C LEU A 78 8.29 -9.95 7.45
N LEU A 79 9.58 -9.70 7.66
CA LEU A 79 10.19 -9.68 8.99
C LEU A 79 9.72 -8.49 9.85
N ARG A 80 9.53 -7.32 9.23
CA ARG A 80 9.28 -6.06 9.95
C ARG A 80 7.82 -5.63 9.98
N SER A 81 6.97 -6.21 9.14
CA SER A 81 5.54 -5.86 9.12
C SER A 81 4.86 -6.12 10.47
N GLY A 82 5.26 -7.17 11.20
CA GLY A 82 4.59 -7.62 12.42
C GLY A 82 3.14 -8.07 12.18
N LEU A 83 2.80 -8.50 10.96
CA LEU A 83 1.50 -9.05 10.58
C LEU A 83 1.50 -10.58 10.70
N GLY A 84 0.45 -11.16 11.27
CA GLY A 84 0.36 -12.60 11.54
C GLY A 84 -0.06 -13.48 10.34
N SER A 85 -0.55 -12.89 9.25
CA SER A 85 -0.93 -13.60 8.02
C SER A 85 -0.53 -12.77 6.81
N LEU A 86 0.78 -12.73 6.56
CA LEU A 86 1.39 -12.01 5.45
C LEU A 86 2.09 -12.98 4.51
N GLY A 87 1.75 -12.87 3.23
CA GLY A 87 2.37 -13.55 2.12
C GLY A 87 3.14 -12.59 1.23
N VAL A 88 4.33 -12.95 0.77
CA VAL A 88 5.02 -12.23 -0.32
C VAL A 88 5.14 -13.12 -1.54
N LEU A 89 4.75 -12.57 -2.69
CA LEU A 89 4.94 -13.10 -4.03
C LEU A 89 6.11 -12.36 -4.66
N ASN A 90 7.26 -13.03 -4.83
CA ASN A 90 8.43 -12.42 -5.45
C ASN A 90 8.45 -12.79 -6.94
N TYR A 91 8.04 -11.86 -7.80
CA TYR A 91 7.96 -12.04 -9.24
C TYR A 91 9.31 -11.87 -9.91
N TYR A 92 9.56 -12.71 -10.91
CA TYR A 92 10.73 -12.60 -11.79
C TYR A 92 10.34 -12.42 -13.24
N GLY A 93 11.33 -12.00 -14.02
CA GLY A 93 11.18 -11.77 -15.45
C GLY A 93 11.10 -10.28 -15.77
N SER A 94 11.42 -9.98 -17.03
CA SER A 94 11.37 -8.60 -17.49
C SER A 94 9.91 -8.14 -17.59
N LEU A 95 9.61 -7.05 -16.89
CA LEU A 95 8.37 -6.30 -17.07
C LEU A 95 8.43 -5.37 -18.29
N ALA A 96 9.57 -5.27 -18.98
CA ALA A 96 9.69 -4.49 -20.20
C ALA A 96 8.71 -5.00 -21.27
N PRO A 97 8.11 -4.12 -22.09
CA PRO A 97 7.24 -4.54 -23.18
C PRO A 97 7.95 -5.51 -24.14
N THR A 98 7.24 -6.55 -24.57
CA THR A 98 7.73 -7.52 -25.57
C THR A 98 6.73 -7.66 -26.70
N ARG A 99 7.10 -8.34 -27.79
CA ARG A 99 6.14 -8.64 -28.87
C ARG A 99 4.96 -9.50 -28.39
N LYS A 100 5.20 -10.40 -27.43
CA LYS A 100 4.16 -11.28 -26.85
C LYS A 100 3.32 -10.53 -25.81
N HIS A 101 3.95 -9.63 -25.07
CA HIS A 101 3.34 -8.84 -23.99
C HIS A 101 3.62 -7.36 -24.23
N PRO A 102 2.88 -6.69 -25.13
CA PRO A 102 3.12 -5.30 -25.52
C PRO A 102 2.71 -4.30 -24.44
N GLN A 103 2.05 -4.77 -23.37
CA GLN A 103 1.63 -3.95 -22.24
C GLN A 103 2.83 -3.23 -21.63
N SER A 104 2.59 -2.02 -21.11
CA SER A 104 3.60 -1.26 -20.40
C SER A 104 4.06 -1.98 -19.14
N TYR A 105 5.19 -1.52 -18.57
CA TYR A 105 5.67 -2.02 -17.29
C TYR A 105 4.57 -1.97 -16.21
N PHE A 106 3.89 -0.82 -16.12
CA PHE A 106 2.87 -0.58 -15.10
C PHE A 106 1.60 -1.38 -15.35
N ASP A 107 1.22 -1.58 -16.60
CA ASP A 107 0.07 -2.41 -16.97
C ASP A 107 0.27 -3.86 -16.53
N LYS A 108 1.48 -4.40 -16.72
CA LYS A 108 1.81 -5.76 -16.29
C LYS A 108 1.72 -5.90 -14.77
N VAL A 109 2.27 -4.93 -14.03
CA VAL A 109 2.16 -4.88 -12.57
C VAL A 109 0.68 -4.85 -12.16
N ASP A 110 -0.10 -3.94 -12.72
CA ASP A 110 -1.54 -3.80 -12.44
C ASP A 110 -2.34 -5.08 -12.70
N LEU A 111 -2.08 -5.75 -13.83
CA LEU A 111 -2.74 -6.99 -14.23
C LEU A 111 -2.48 -8.10 -13.21
N VAL A 112 -1.20 -8.33 -12.89
CA VAL A 112 -0.77 -9.39 -11.97
C VAL A 112 -1.25 -9.13 -10.55
N VAL A 113 -1.12 -7.89 -10.09
CA VAL A 113 -1.56 -7.46 -8.76
C VAL A 113 -3.07 -7.65 -8.57
N ARG A 114 -3.88 -7.32 -9.59
CA ARG A 114 -5.32 -7.59 -9.57
C ARG A 114 -5.61 -9.08 -9.60
N ALA A 115 -4.98 -9.82 -10.50
CA ALA A 115 -5.21 -11.25 -10.68
C ALA A 115 -4.91 -12.05 -9.41
N GLN A 116 -3.86 -11.67 -8.71
CA GLN A 116 -3.40 -12.34 -7.48
C GLN A 116 -3.99 -11.71 -6.22
N GLN A 117 -4.90 -10.74 -6.40
CA GLN A 117 -5.54 -10.02 -5.31
C GLN A 117 -4.52 -9.52 -4.28
N ALA A 118 -3.40 -9.00 -4.76
CA ALA A 118 -2.37 -8.45 -3.90
C ALA A 118 -2.90 -7.20 -3.18
N SER A 119 -2.56 -7.08 -1.91
CA SER A 119 -2.91 -5.92 -1.08
C SER A 119 -2.02 -4.71 -1.41
N LEU A 120 -0.81 -4.98 -1.89
CA LEU A 120 0.18 -3.98 -2.23
C LEU A 120 1.18 -4.58 -3.22
N ALA A 121 1.76 -3.73 -4.05
CA ALA A 121 2.91 -4.07 -4.89
C ALA A 121 4.13 -3.21 -4.57
N ILE A 122 5.32 -3.79 -4.74
CA ILE A 122 6.61 -3.11 -4.61
C ILE A 122 7.43 -3.40 -5.86
N TRP A 123 8.04 -2.38 -6.41
CA TRP A 123 9.02 -2.51 -7.49
C TRP A 123 9.99 -1.33 -7.46
N GLY A 124 10.87 -1.25 -8.45
CA GLY A 124 11.79 -0.15 -8.51
C GLY A 124 12.79 -0.28 -9.64
N VAL A 125 13.78 0.61 -9.61
CA VAL A 125 14.87 0.64 -10.57
C VAL A 125 16.19 0.76 -9.82
N VAL A 126 17.19 0.02 -10.27
CA VAL A 126 18.59 0.17 -9.87
C VAL A 126 19.34 0.76 -11.04
N ARG A 127 19.96 1.92 -10.83
CA ARG A 127 20.85 2.58 -11.81
C ARG A 127 22.25 2.71 -11.26
N ARG A 128 23.22 2.85 -12.15
CA ARG A 128 24.63 3.09 -11.81
C ARG A 128 25.12 4.30 -12.58
N ASP A 129 25.71 5.25 -11.85
CA ASP A 129 26.56 6.29 -12.44
C ASP A 129 28.05 5.99 -12.13
N GLU A 130 28.94 6.94 -12.44
CA GLU A 130 30.39 6.74 -12.32
C GLU A 130 30.82 6.33 -10.90
N SER A 131 30.20 6.91 -9.87
CA SER A 131 30.64 6.78 -8.48
C SER A 131 29.60 6.13 -7.56
N SER A 132 28.38 5.92 -8.03
CA SER A 132 27.27 5.52 -7.16
C SER A 132 26.29 4.55 -7.82
N ILE A 133 25.49 3.95 -6.95
CA ILE A 133 24.30 3.18 -7.30
C ILE A 133 23.11 3.98 -6.78
N LEU A 134 22.12 4.15 -7.64
CA LEU A 134 20.84 4.78 -7.32
C LEU A 134 19.78 3.69 -7.27
N ILE A 135 19.00 3.66 -6.19
CA ILE A 135 17.91 2.72 -6.01
C ILE A 135 16.64 3.52 -5.75
N ASP A 136 15.72 3.45 -6.70
CA ASP A 136 14.37 3.98 -6.56
C ASP A 136 13.42 2.86 -6.16
N VAL A 137 12.74 3.03 -5.03
CA VAL A 137 11.75 2.07 -4.54
C VAL A 137 10.36 2.67 -4.67
N GLN A 138 9.46 1.94 -5.31
CA GLN A 138 8.07 2.32 -5.56
C GLN A 138 7.15 1.33 -4.84
N ALA A 139 6.01 1.82 -4.36
CA ALA A 139 4.93 0.98 -3.86
C ALA A 139 3.60 1.39 -4.47
N GLN A 140 2.68 0.43 -4.60
CA GLN A 140 1.33 0.67 -5.08
C GLN A 140 0.28 -0.02 -4.25
N LEU A 141 -0.77 0.73 -3.97
CA LEU A 141 -2.03 0.22 -3.47
C LEU A 141 -3.03 0.08 -4.62
N PRO A 142 -3.59 -1.11 -4.86
CA PRO A 142 -4.61 -1.31 -5.88
C PRO A 142 -5.88 -0.52 -5.56
N ASP A 143 -6.59 -0.04 -6.58
CA ASP A 143 -7.82 0.75 -6.38
C ASP A 143 -8.87 0.06 -5.48
N PRO A 144 -9.15 -1.27 -5.61
CA PRO A 144 -10.08 -1.94 -4.71
C PRO A 144 -9.62 -1.94 -3.25
N VAL A 145 -8.30 -1.92 -3.01
CA VAL A 145 -7.72 -1.83 -1.67
C VAL A 145 -7.85 -0.40 -1.15
N VAL A 146 -7.58 0.60 -1.98
CA VAL A 146 -7.73 2.03 -1.63
C VAL A 146 -9.18 2.35 -1.27
N ALA A 147 -10.14 1.98 -2.11
CA ALA A 147 -11.56 2.22 -1.87
C ALA A 147 -12.04 1.60 -0.54
N ARG A 148 -11.57 0.40 -0.20
CA ARG A 148 -11.98 -0.31 1.01
C ARG A 148 -11.28 0.19 2.27
N SER A 149 -9.98 0.42 2.20
CA SER A 149 -9.11 0.55 3.37
C SER A 149 -8.40 1.88 3.48
N TYR A 150 -8.53 2.78 2.49
CA TYR A 150 -7.83 4.06 2.46
C TYR A 150 -8.68 5.21 1.88
N ALA A 151 -10.00 5.06 1.95
CA ALA A 151 -10.96 6.10 1.65
C ALA A 151 -11.84 6.41 2.87
N TRP A 152 -12.52 7.54 2.82
CA TRP A 152 -13.53 7.97 3.76
C TRP A 152 -14.62 8.78 3.05
N GLU A 153 -15.82 8.71 3.58
CA GLU A 153 -17.00 9.35 3.00
C GLU A 153 -17.74 10.16 4.07
N LEU A 154 -18.24 11.32 3.69
CA LEU A 154 -19.08 12.19 4.51
C LEU A 154 -20.41 12.43 3.81
N LYS A 155 -21.46 11.76 4.26
CA LYS A 155 -22.83 12.05 3.84
C LYS A 155 -23.31 13.35 4.46
N LEU A 156 -23.59 14.37 3.67
CA LEU A 156 -24.13 15.64 4.15
C LEU A 156 -25.58 15.48 4.65
N PRO A 157 -26.03 16.32 5.61
CA PRO A 157 -27.43 16.38 6.02
C PRO A 157 -28.42 16.62 4.88
N GLN A 158 -29.67 16.19 5.02
CA GLN A 158 -30.74 16.52 4.05
C GLN A 158 -30.94 18.02 3.87
N ALA A 159 -30.81 18.83 4.94
CA ALA A 159 -30.85 20.29 4.86
C ALA A 159 -29.69 20.92 4.04
N MET A 160 -28.69 20.12 3.68
CA MET A 160 -27.57 20.46 2.78
C MET A 160 -27.60 19.60 1.49
N GLY A 161 -28.74 19.02 1.13
CA GLY A 161 -28.92 18.28 -0.12
C GLY A 161 -28.65 16.77 -0.03
N GLY A 162 -28.17 16.25 1.10
CA GLY A 162 -28.07 14.80 1.33
C GLY A 162 -26.99 14.04 0.54
N GLU A 163 -26.16 14.76 -0.24
CA GLU A 163 -25.09 14.18 -1.07
C GLU A 163 -23.89 13.72 -0.24
N THR A 164 -23.03 12.92 -0.86
CA THR A 164 -21.81 12.38 -0.21
C THR A 164 -20.57 13.08 -0.75
N LEU A 165 -19.68 13.47 0.16
CA LEU A 165 -18.31 13.86 -0.16
C LEU A 165 -17.38 12.67 0.03
N HIS A 166 -16.37 12.54 -0.84
CA HIS A 166 -15.45 11.41 -0.84
C HIS A 166 -14.01 11.89 -0.73
N ALA A 167 -13.21 11.24 0.09
CA ALA A 167 -11.75 11.43 0.11
C ALA A 167 -11.06 10.07 0.05
N ARG A 168 -10.03 9.96 -0.77
CA ARG A 168 -9.17 8.77 -0.83
C ARG A 168 -7.71 9.17 -0.90
N ILE A 169 -6.83 8.29 -0.42
CA ILE A 169 -5.40 8.57 -0.51
C ILE A 169 -4.94 8.66 -1.97
N SER A 170 -4.02 9.58 -2.22
CA SER A 170 -3.33 9.70 -3.51
C SER A 170 -1.97 10.41 -3.33
N PRO A 171 -0.92 10.06 -4.09
CA PRO A 171 -0.95 9.06 -5.16
C PRO A 171 -1.03 7.62 -4.62
N THR A 172 -1.69 6.74 -5.37
CA THR A 172 -1.82 5.31 -5.02
C THR A 172 -0.61 4.50 -5.46
N ARG A 173 0.17 5.03 -6.40
CA ARG A 173 1.54 4.63 -6.75
C ARG A 173 2.47 5.70 -6.23
N LEU A 174 3.32 5.36 -5.28
CA LEU A 174 4.18 6.33 -4.58
C LEU A 174 5.63 5.89 -4.60
N GLN A 175 6.51 6.88 -4.82
CA GLN A 175 7.92 6.67 -4.53
C GLN A 175 8.08 6.56 -3.02
N VAL A 176 8.55 5.40 -2.56
CA VAL A 176 8.84 5.13 -1.16
C VAL A 176 10.17 5.72 -0.79
N GLN A 177 11.19 5.47 -1.63
CA GLN A 177 12.55 5.93 -1.40
C GLN A 177 13.31 6.21 -2.67
N HIS A 178 14.33 7.06 -2.50
CA HIS A 178 15.41 7.33 -3.43
C HIS A 178 16.72 7.22 -2.66
N VAL A 179 17.49 6.16 -2.87
CA VAL A 179 18.74 5.91 -2.13
C VAL A 179 19.93 5.99 -3.07
N ARG A 180 20.91 6.83 -2.73
CA ARG A 180 22.21 6.91 -3.39
C ARG A 180 23.27 6.25 -2.52
N MET A 181 23.97 5.26 -3.05
CA MET A 181 25.00 4.50 -2.33
C MET A 181 26.32 4.54 -3.09
N PRO A 182 27.48 4.50 -2.41
CA PRO A 182 28.76 4.31 -3.09
C PRO A 182 28.77 3.00 -3.91
N ARG A 183 29.40 3.02 -5.08
CA ARG A 183 29.40 1.87 -6.00
C ARG A 183 30.00 0.60 -5.38
N GLU A 184 31.00 0.75 -4.51
CA GLU A 184 31.62 -0.37 -3.79
C GLU A 184 30.64 -1.09 -2.85
N PHE A 185 29.49 -0.48 -2.53
CA PHE A 185 28.47 -1.10 -1.69
C PHE A 185 27.68 -2.20 -2.41
N ALA A 186 27.74 -2.30 -3.76
CA ALA A 186 27.03 -3.33 -4.55
C ALA A 186 27.27 -4.76 -4.03
N THR A 187 28.54 -5.12 -3.84
CA THR A 187 28.93 -6.48 -3.42
C THR A 187 28.40 -6.80 -2.02
N THR A 188 28.42 -5.81 -1.13
CA THR A 188 27.85 -5.92 0.22
C THR A 188 26.34 -6.13 0.15
N LEU A 189 25.63 -5.36 -0.67
CA LEU A 189 24.19 -5.47 -0.84
C LEU A 189 23.78 -6.85 -1.41
N ALA A 190 24.50 -7.34 -2.41
CA ALA A 190 24.28 -8.68 -2.98
C ALA A 190 24.54 -9.80 -1.95
N ALA A 191 25.58 -9.65 -1.12
CA ALA A 191 25.88 -10.59 -0.04
C ALA A 191 24.77 -10.59 1.03
N MET A 192 24.25 -9.42 1.41
CA MET A 192 23.15 -9.28 2.37
C MET A 192 21.83 -9.90 1.85
N ALA A 193 21.52 -9.73 0.57
CA ALA A 193 20.38 -10.39 -0.06
C ALA A 193 20.54 -11.92 0.00
N SER A 194 21.72 -12.42 -0.37
CA SER A 194 22.03 -13.86 -0.38
C SER A 194 22.02 -14.48 1.02
N ALA A 195 22.52 -13.76 2.04
CA ALA A 195 22.58 -14.24 3.41
C ALA A 195 21.18 -14.46 4.01
N GLY A 196 20.20 -13.60 3.67
CA GLY A 196 18.84 -13.76 4.17
C GLY A 196 18.00 -14.82 3.45
N ASN A 197 18.56 -15.53 2.46
CA ASN A 197 17.93 -16.73 1.91
C ASN A 197 18.31 -17.99 2.72
N VAL A 198 19.10 -17.87 3.78
CA VAL A 198 19.52 -19.00 4.61
C VAL A 198 18.48 -19.24 5.72
N VAL A 199 17.85 -20.42 5.68
CA VAL A 199 16.92 -20.88 6.72
C VAL A 199 17.68 -21.76 7.71
N ARG A 200 17.52 -21.48 9.00
CA ARG A 200 18.20 -22.20 10.09
C ARG A 200 17.22 -22.94 10.99
N ALA A 201 17.69 -24.02 11.61
CA ALA A 201 16.87 -24.83 12.51
C ALA A 201 16.44 -24.08 13.80
N ALA A 202 17.21 -23.08 14.22
CA ALA A 202 16.94 -22.26 15.40
C ALA A 202 17.32 -20.79 15.14
N PRO A 203 16.81 -19.81 15.92
CA PRO A 203 17.09 -18.38 15.74
C PRO A 203 18.50 -18.01 16.25
N SER A 204 19.53 -18.57 15.62
CA SER A 204 20.94 -18.34 15.93
C SER A 204 21.79 -18.46 14.67
N ARG A 205 22.82 -17.60 14.54
CA ARG A 205 23.79 -17.65 13.43
C ARG A 205 24.61 -18.95 13.42
N SER A 206 24.77 -19.59 14.57
CA SER A 206 25.48 -20.88 14.71
C SER A 206 24.58 -22.10 14.50
N ALA A 207 23.26 -21.93 14.41
CA ALA A 207 22.36 -23.04 14.18
C ALA A 207 22.55 -23.62 12.77
N ALA A 208 22.36 -24.94 12.64
CA ALA A 208 22.46 -25.64 11.36
C ALA A 208 21.54 -25.02 10.31
N ILE A 209 22.05 -24.91 9.08
CA ILE A 209 21.26 -24.50 7.91
C ILE A 209 20.33 -25.65 7.58
N SER A 210 19.01 -25.43 7.68
CA SER A 210 17.99 -26.43 7.38
C SER A 210 17.53 -26.38 5.93
N ALA A 211 17.56 -25.20 5.31
CA ALA A 211 17.18 -24.99 3.92
C ALA A 211 17.75 -23.66 3.37
N ARG A 212 17.55 -23.43 2.07
CA ARG A 212 17.66 -22.10 1.47
C ARG A 212 16.35 -21.75 0.82
N ILE A 213 15.89 -20.51 1.00
CA ILE A 213 14.70 -19.98 0.33
C ILE A 213 15.05 -19.89 -1.16
N PRO A 214 14.34 -20.62 -2.03
CA PRO A 214 14.53 -20.49 -3.46
C PRO A 214 14.18 -19.08 -3.91
N LYS A 215 14.74 -18.65 -5.04
CA LYS A 215 14.28 -17.41 -5.64
C LYS A 215 12.80 -17.53 -5.97
N TYR A 216 12.09 -16.40 -5.86
CA TYR A 216 10.72 -16.27 -6.35
C TYR A 216 9.70 -17.14 -5.62
N SER A 217 10.01 -17.51 -4.37
CA SER A 217 9.15 -18.32 -3.52
C SER A 217 8.09 -17.48 -2.81
N ALA A 218 6.95 -18.12 -2.59
CA ALA A 218 5.89 -17.62 -1.75
C ALA A 218 6.21 -17.91 -0.26
N MET A 219 6.14 -16.92 0.61
CA MET A 219 6.57 -17.05 2.01
C MET A 219 5.54 -16.52 3.00
N THR A 220 5.36 -17.21 4.13
CA THR A 220 4.54 -16.75 5.25
C THR A 220 5.33 -16.76 6.56
N VAL A 221 5.12 -15.73 7.39
CA VAL A 221 5.70 -15.65 8.75
C VAL A 221 4.74 -16.27 9.74
N THR A 222 5.25 -17.18 10.57
CA THR A 222 4.48 -17.87 11.62
C THR A 222 4.85 -17.46 13.03
N GLU A 223 6.08 -16.97 13.23
CA GLU A 223 6.60 -16.58 14.54
C GLU A 223 7.73 -15.56 14.38
N THR A 224 7.94 -14.69 15.36
CA THR A 224 9.09 -13.75 15.41
C THR A 224 9.76 -13.78 16.77
N ARG A 225 11.11 -13.81 16.80
CA ARG A 225 11.90 -13.82 18.04
C ARG A 225 13.18 -12.98 17.88
N GLY A 226 13.21 -11.82 18.52
CA GLY A 226 14.32 -10.88 18.35
C GLY A 226 14.46 -10.48 16.87
N GLY A 227 15.68 -10.55 16.33
CA GLY A 227 15.96 -10.29 14.90
C GLY A 227 15.67 -11.46 13.95
N TRP A 228 14.88 -12.46 14.37
CA TRP A 228 14.59 -13.66 13.59
C TRP A 228 13.09 -13.84 13.38
N SER A 229 12.71 -14.38 12.23
CA SER A 229 11.34 -14.85 12.00
C SER A 229 11.33 -16.27 11.47
N LYS A 230 10.29 -17.00 11.87
CA LYS A 230 10.05 -18.38 11.50
C LYS A 230 9.14 -18.43 10.31
N PHE A 231 9.61 -19.08 9.26
CA PHE A 231 8.92 -19.30 8.01
C PHE A 231 8.55 -20.76 7.87
N VAL A 232 7.50 -21.01 7.09
CA VAL A 232 7.27 -22.32 6.50
C VAL A 232 7.61 -22.22 5.02
N VAL A 233 8.61 -22.97 4.59
CA VAL A 233 9.05 -23.07 3.20
C VAL A 233 8.95 -24.56 2.83
N ASP A 234 8.13 -24.89 1.85
CA ASP A 234 7.88 -26.27 1.41
C ASP A 234 7.44 -27.22 2.55
N GLY A 235 6.58 -26.73 3.44
CA GLY A 235 6.14 -27.49 4.61
C GLY A 235 7.20 -27.67 5.70
N ARG A 236 8.41 -27.12 5.53
CA ARG A 236 9.48 -27.13 6.54
C ARG A 236 9.56 -25.80 7.27
N ALA A 237 9.46 -25.86 8.59
CA ALA A 237 9.63 -24.69 9.43
C ALA A 237 11.12 -24.37 9.63
N GLY A 238 11.48 -23.09 9.63
CA GLY A 238 12.82 -22.65 10.01
C GLY A 238 12.94 -21.15 10.14
N TRP A 239 14.09 -20.70 10.63
CA TRP A 239 14.33 -19.32 11.06
C TRP A 239 15.24 -18.58 10.09
N VAL A 240 14.83 -17.37 9.73
CA VAL A 240 15.63 -16.45 8.91
C VAL A 240 15.94 -15.20 9.73
N GLN A 241 17.16 -14.73 9.62
CA GLN A 241 17.59 -13.50 10.28
C GLN A 241 17.24 -12.30 9.41
N GLY A 242 16.76 -11.23 10.04
CA GLY A 242 16.67 -9.92 9.39
C GLY A 242 18.04 -9.30 9.13
N ALA A 243 18.04 -8.26 8.31
CA ALA A 243 19.21 -7.46 7.96
C ALA A 243 19.64 -6.58 9.14
N THR A 244 20.10 -7.19 10.24
CA THR A 244 20.58 -6.45 11.43
C THR A 244 21.85 -5.65 11.17
N ASP A 245 22.62 -6.04 10.15
CA ASP A 245 23.93 -5.44 9.83
C ASP A 245 23.80 -4.33 8.76
N CYS A 246 22.56 -4.05 8.33
CA CYS A 246 22.23 -3.04 7.34
C CYS A 246 22.17 -1.66 8.03
N THR A 247 23.29 -0.95 7.95
CA THR A 247 23.49 0.37 8.57
C THR A 247 23.57 1.47 7.51
N ARG A 248 23.48 2.73 7.92
CA ARG A 248 23.61 3.93 7.06
C ARG A 248 22.66 3.89 5.85
N GLU A 249 23.18 3.95 4.63
CA GLU A 249 22.41 4.00 3.38
C GLU A 249 21.57 2.74 3.22
N CYS A 250 22.04 1.59 3.69
CA CYS A 250 21.27 0.35 3.67
C CYS A 250 20.05 0.45 4.61
N ALA A 251 20.21 1.06 5.78
CA ALA A 251 19.11 1.24 6.73
C ALA A 251 17.98 2.10 6.14
N GLN A 252 18.33 3.04 5.25
CA GLN A 252 17.34 3.79 4.48
C GLN A 252 16.48 2.80 3.69
N LEU A 253 17.04 1.94 2.83
CA LEU A 253 16.27 0.95 2.06
C LEU A 253 15.27 0.14 2.91
N LEU A 254 15.66 -0.20 4.15
CA LEU A 254 14.79 -0.94 5.09
C LEU A 254 13.61 -0.12 5.62
N GLY A 255 13.69 1.21 5.57
CA GLY A 255 12.57 2.10 5.83
C GLY A 255 11.36 1.81 4.92
N THR A 256 11.59 1.32 3.70
CA THR A 256 10.52 0.85 2.81
C THR A 256 9.72 -0.27 3.47
N ALA A 257 10.42 -1.28 4.01
CA ALA A 257 9.77 -2.41 4.65
C ALA A 257 8.95 -1.99 5.87
N SER A 258 9.48 -1.09 6.68
CA SER A 258 8.77 -0.53 7.83
C SER A 258 7.54 0.28 7.40
N PHE A 259 7.66 1.13 6.38
CA PHE A 259 6.54 1.93 5.87
C PHE A 259 5.44 1.05 5.27
N VAL A 260 5.80 0.10 4.40
CA VAL A 260 4.84 -0.85 3.79
C VAL A 260 4.13 -1.68 4.85
N GLY A 261 4.88 -2.18 5.85
CA GLY A 261 4.29 -2.90 6.98
C GLY A 261 3.29 -2.05 7.76
N ALA A 262 3.63 -0.78 8.02
CA ALA A 262 2.74 0.17 8.68
C ALA A 262 1.50 0.50 7.83
N LEU A 263 1.66 0.59 6.50
CA LEU A 263 0.55 0.83 5.57
C LEU A 263 -0.47 -0.31 5.64
N LEU A 264 0.00 -1.55 5.51
CA LEU A 264 -0.86 -2.75 5.63
C LEU A 264 -1.56 -2.83 6.99
N LYS A 265 -0.84 -2.54 8.09
CA LYS A 265 -1.43 -2.45 9.44
C LYS A 265 -2.52 -1.39 9.51
N PHE A 266 -2.28 -0.21 8.94
CA PHE A 266 -3.28 0.87 8.91
C PHE A 266 -4.53 0.48 8.14
N GLY A 267 -4.37 -0.22 7.01
CA GLY A 267 -5.50 -0.75 6.23
C GLY A 267 -6.39 -1.72 7.02
N ASP A 268 -5.88 -2.23 8.14
CA ASP A 268 -6.54 -3.14 9.07
C ASP A 268 -7.01 -2.48 10.38
N GLY A 269 -7.04 -1.15 10.41
CA GLY A 269 -7.42 -0.37 11.60
C GLY A 269 -6.27 -0.07 12.56
N GLY A 270 -5.03 -0.40 12.19
CA GLY A 270 -3.83 0.02 12.91
C GLY A 270 -3.56 1.52 12.84
N PRO A 271 -2.54 2.02 13.56
CA PRO A 271 -2.19 3.44 13.56
C PRO A 271 -1.61 3.88 12.21
N ALA A 272 -1.75 5.17 11.90
CA ALA A 272 -1.13 5.75 10.71
C ALA A 272 0.40 5.61 10.75
N PRO A 273 1.05 5.36 9.59
CA PRO A 273 2.51 5.35 9.52
C PRO A 273 3.11 6.67 9.99
N THR A 274 4.13 6.61 10.84
CA THR A 274 4.88 7.80 11.26
C THR A 274 5.72 8.30 10.09
N PRO A 275 5.64 9.60 9.73
CA PRO A 275 6.52 10.19 8.74
C PRO A 275 7.98 10.04 9.15
N SER A 276 8.85 9.68 8.20
CA SER A 276 10.30 9.67 8.38
C SER A 276 10.95 10.53 7.32
N LYS A 277 11.97 11.30 7.72
CA LYS A 277 12.77 12.14 6.80
C LYS A 277 13.51 11.33 5.72
N ASP A 278 13.65 10.02 5.92
CA ASP A 278 14.31 9.12 4.98
C ASP A 278 13.35 8.61 3.88
N LEU A 279 12.06 9.00 3.93
CA LEU A 279 11.06 8.66 2.93
C LEU A 279 10.96 9.75 1.86
N ALA A 280 10.64 9.34 0.63
CA ALA A 280 10.42 10.29 -0.45
C ALA A 280 9.16 11.16 -0.23
N ARG A 281 9.08 12.27 -0.96
CA ARG A 281 8.04 13.30 -0.80
C ARG A 281 6.62 12.71 -0.89
N ASP A 282 6.36 11.86 -1.88
CA ASP A 282 5.05 11.23 -2.09
C ASP A 282 4.61 10.42 -0.87
N THR A 283 5.56 9.69 -0.28
CA THR A 283 5.32 8.90 0.93
C THR A 283 5.01 9.77 2.13
N LEU A 284 5.71 10.90 2.28
CA LEU A 284 5.40 11.87 3.32
C LEU A 284 3.98 12.42 3.15
N VAL A 285 3.60 12.78 1.92
CA VAL A 285 2.25 13.26 1.56
C VAL A 285 1.19 12.23 1.93
N VAL A 286 1.38 10.96 1.53
CA VAL A 286 0.47 9.87 1.88
C VAL A 286 0.40 9.65 3.40
N ALA A 287 1.54 9.66 4.11
CA ALA A 287 1.56 9.53 5.57
C ALA A 287 0.73 10.63 6.26
N ARG A 288 0.71 11.86 5.73
CA ARG A 288 -0.13 12.95 6.26
C ARG A 288 -1.61 12.69 6.04
N GLN A 289 -1.98 12.23 4.85
CA GLN A 289 -3.36 11.85 4.55
C GLN A 289 -3.83 10.72 5.47
N LEU A 290 -2.99 9.70 5.69
CA LEU A 290 -3.29 8.59 6.61
C LEU A 290 -3.48 9.07 8.06
N ALA A 291 -2.74 10.07 8.50
CA ALA A 291 -2.93 10.66 9.83
C ALA A 291 -4.29 11.35 9.97
N VAL A 292 -4.74 12.11 8.97
CA VAL A 292 -6.09 12.72 8.96
C VAL A 292 -7.16 11.62 8.88
N LEU A 293 -6.95 10.60 8.04
CA LEU A 293 -7.86 9.47 7.91
C LEU A 293 -7.97 8.66 9.21
N ALA A 294 -6.89 8.50 9.97
CA ALA A 294 -6.92 7.88 11.29
C ALA A 294 -7.86 8.63 12.24
N ASP A 295 -7.72 9.96 12.30
CA ASP A 295 -8.54 10.84 13.12
C ASP A 295 -10.01 10.80 12.68
N LEU A 296 -10.29 10.82 11.37
CA LEU A 296 -11.65 10.66 10.80
C LEU A 296 -12.29 9.32 11.22
N ARG A 297 -11.55 8.20 11.10
CA ARG A 297 -12.02 6.86 11.52
C ARG A 297 -12.26 6.79 13.02
N GLY A 298 -11.38 7.41 13.81
CA GLY A 298 -11.50 7.53 15.25
C GLY A 298 -12.52 8.57 15.73
N ARG A 299 -13.28 9.21 14.81
CA ARG A 299 -14.24 10.28 15.11
C ARG A 299 -13.63 11.46 15.89
N THR A 300 -12.33 11.65 15.72
CA THR A 300 -11.55 12.76 16.28
C THR A 300 -11.41 13.84 15.22
N PHE A 301 -12.52 14.50 14.92
CA PHE A 301 -12.55 15.55 13.90
C PHE A 301 -11.82 16.80 14.41
N ARG A 302 -11.04 17.41 13.53
CA ARG A 302 -10.28 18.63 13.79
C ARG A 302 -10.37 19.54 12.57
N PRO A 303 -10.33 20.86 12.75
CA PRO A 303 -10.27 21.78 11.63
C PRO A 303 -8.88 21.73 10.97
N ALA A 304 -8.81 22.11 9.70
CA ALA A 304 -7.60 21.99 8.87
C ALA A 304 -6.35 22.63 9.51
N GLU A 305 -6.52 23.76 10.20
CA GLU A 305 -5.45 24.54 10.82
C GLU A 305 -4.66 23.72 11.86
N VAL A 306 -5.33 22.81 12.58
CA VAL A 306 -4.68 21.94 13.57
C VAL A 306 -3.74 20.96 12.90
N TYR A 307 -4.13 20.41 11.75
CA TYR A 307 -3.24 19.53 10.98
C TYR A 307 -2.12 20.32 10.34
N LEU A 308 -2.36 21.51 9.78
CA LEU A 308 -1.30 22.29 9.14
C LEU A 308 -0.25 22.78 10.17
N ALA A 309 -0.69 23.20 11.36
CA ALA A 309 0.21 23.62 12.44
C ALA A 309 1.12 22.48 12.96
N ARG A 310 0.66 21.22 12.86
CA ARG A 310 1.42 20.06 13.33
C ARG A 310 2.66 19.75 12.47
N TRP A 311 2.75 20.25 11.24
CA TRP A 311 3.75 19.79 10.26
C TRP A 311 4.60 20.94 9.67
N ASP A 312 5.18 21.73 10.57
CA ASP A 312 6.16 22.80 10.28
C ASP A 312 5.62 23.99 9.46
N GLY A 313 4.35 24.35 9.65
CA GLY A 313 3.80 25.61 9.12
C GLY A 313 3.56 25.64 7.60
N ALA A 314 3.56 24.47 6.96
CA ALA A 314 3.29 24.33 5.53
C ALA A 314 1.82 24.62 5.17
N LYS A 315 1.59 25.04 3.93
CA LYS A 315 0.24 25.24 3.37
C LYS A 315 -0.33 23.91 2.89
N ALA A 316 -1.67 23.80 2.84
CA ALA A 316 -2.34 22.59 2.34
C ALA A 316 -1.91 22.24 0.90
N SER A 317 -1.71 23.27 0.05
CA SER A 317 -1.21 23.15 -1.33
C SER A 317 0.15 22.45 -1.42
N ASP A 318 0.99 22.53 -0.39
CA ASP A 318 2.34 21.95 -0.40
C ASP A 318 2.30 20.41 -0.45
N PHE A 319 1.13 19.82 -0.13
CA PHE A 319 0.87 18.38 -0.06
C PHE A 319 -0.13 17.88 -1.11
N GLY A 320 -0.53 18.74 -2.05
CA GLY A 320 -1.39 18.38 -3.17
C GLY A 320 -2.87 18.25 -2.81
N ALA A 321 -3.69 18.14 -3.87
CA ALA A 321 -5.14 18.17 -3.75
C ALA A 321 -5.79 17.02 -2.96
N PRO A 322 -5.27 15.78 -2.98
CA PRO A 322 -5.79 14.71 -2.12
C PRO A 322 -5.71 15.02 -0.62
N TYR A 323 -4.67 15.74 -0.18
CA TYR A 323 -4.57 16.15 1.22
C TYR A 323 -5.60 17.21 1.57
N ALA A 324 -5.86 18.16 0.66
CA ALA A 324 -6.89 19.17 0.85
C ALA A 324 -8.30 18.56 0.99
N ASP A 325 -8.61 17.48 0.26
CA ASP A 325 -9.87 16.73 0.42
C ASP A 325 -10.03 16.17 1.84
N PHE A 326 -9.01 15.48 2.37
CA PHE A 326 -9.08 14.96 3.75
C PHE A 326 -9.26 16.08 4.79
N LEU A 327 -8.58 17.22 4.60
CA LEU A 327 -8.74 18.38 5.47
C LEU A 327 -10.13 19.00 5.38
N ALA A 328 -10.70 19.09 4.18
CA ALA A 328 -12.05 19.58 3.94
C ALA A 328 -13.09 18.71 4.67
N LEU A 329 -13.00 17.39 4.50
CA LEU A 329 -13.90 16.43 5.12
C LEU A 329 -13.78 16.45 6.65
N SER A 330 -12.56 16.52 7.21
CA SER A 330 -12.36 16.65 8.66
C SER A 330 -12.91 17.96 9.21
N THR A 331 -12.76 19.07 8.48
CA THR A 331 -13.27 20.38 8.89
C THR A 331 -14.81 20.40 8.91
N LEU A 332 -15.46 19.81 7.90
CA LEU A 332 -16.91 19.71 7.87
C LEU A 332 -17.43 18.76 8.97
N ALA A 333 -16.79 17.62 9.17
CA ALA A 333 -17.16 16.67 10.23
C ALA A 333 -17.03 17.30 11.63
N ASP A 334 -15.99 18.10 11.87
CA ASP A 334 -15.83 18.88 13.10
C ASP A 334 -16.96 19.91 13.26
N ALA A 335 -17.26 20.67 12.19
CA ALA A 335 -18.35 21.64 12.20
C ALA A 335 -19.72 21.00 12.46
N PHE A 336 -19.99 19.81 11.91
CA PHE A 336 -21.20 19.04 12.21
C PHE A 336 -21.25 18.59 13.67
N LYS A 337 -20.14 18.09 14.22
CA LYS A 337 -20.04 17.66 15.62
C LYS A 337 -20.31 18.81 16.60
N GLN A 338 -19.89 20.04 16.26
CA GLN A 338 -20.12 21.23 17.07
C GLN A 338 -21.60 21.66 17.13
N GLN A 339 -22.47 21.13 16.27
CA GLN A 339 -23.91 21.42 16.31
C GLN A 339 -24.66 20.70 17.44
N GLY A 340 -23.97 19.85 18.21
CA GLY A 340 -24.51 19.23 19.42
C GLY A 340 -25.62 18.23 19.15
N GLU A 341 -26.72 18.34 19.90
CA GLU A 341 -27.83 17.37 19.91
C GLU A 341 -28.84 17.57 18.76
N ARG A 342 -28.59 18.50 17.83
CA ARG A 342 -29.48 18.71 16.69
C ARG A 342 -29.59 17.42 15.86
N PRO A 343 -30.80 17.04 15.40
CA PRO A 343 -30.96 15.91 14.48
C PRO A 343 -30.10 16.11 13.24
N TYR A 344 -29.26 15.12 12.89
CA TYR A 344 -28.23 15.26 11.86
C TYR A 344 -28.77 15.84 10.55
N ASP A 345 -29.87 15.28 10.04
CA ASP A 345 -30.48 15.71 8.77
C ASP A 345 -31.09 17.12 8.77
N ALA A 346 -31.33 17.68 9.95
CA ALA A 346 -31.81 19.06 10.14
C ALA A 346 -30.66 20.08 10.32
N ILE A 347 -29.41 19.61 10.34
CA ILE A 347 -28.25 20.49 10.45
C ILE A 347 -28.00 21.15 9.09
N ARG A 348 -27.96 22.49 9.07
CA ARG A 348 -27.40 23.29 7.98
C ARG A 348 -26.23 24.10 8.55
N LEU A 349 -25.04 23.87 8.02
CA LEU A 349 -23.86 24.66 8.40
C LEU A 349 -23.97 26.09 7.87
N ASP A 350 -23.29 27.02 8.54
CA ASP A 350 -23.15 28.40 8.07
C ASP A 350 -22.43 28.43 6.71
N ASP A 351 -22.98 29.20 5.76
CA ASP A 351 -22.43 29.34 4.41
C ASP A 351 -20.97 29.83 4.42
N VAL A 352 -20.54 30.58 5.45
CA VAL A 352 -19.15 31.01 5.64
C VAL A 352 -18.23 29.81 5.83
N VAL A 353 -18.64 28.82 6.63
CA VAL A 353 -17.87 27.59 6.86
C VAL A 353 -17.77 26.78 5.56
N VAL A 354 -18.90 26.58 4.88
CA VAL A 354 -18.96 25.83 3.62
C VAL A 354 -18.13 26.52 2.53
N ARG A 355 -18.23 27.85 2.42
CA ARG A 355 -17.48 28.66 1.45
C ARG A 355 -15.98 28.62 1.71
N ARG A 356 -15.54 28.64 2.97
CA ARG A 356 -14.12 28.49 3.31
C ARG A 356 -13.57 27.15 2.84
N VAL A 357 -14.29 26.06 3.09
CA VAL A 357 -13.90 24.71 2.64
C VAL A 357 -13.89 24.62 1.11
N ALA A 358 -14.95 25.10 0.44
CA ALA A 358 -15.03 25.12 -1.02
C ALA A 358 -13.91 25.96 -1.66
N THR A 359 -13.54 27.09 -1.04
CA THR A 359 -12.43 27.93 -1.53
C THR A 359 -11.08 27.21 -1.43
N ALA A 360 -10.84 26.49 -0.32
CA ALA A 360 -9.61 25.72 -0.15
C ALA A 360 -9.52 24.58 -1.19
N LEU A 361 -10.61 23.86 -1.45
CA LEU A 361 -10.66 22.83 -2.49
C LEU A 361 -10.51 23.43 -3.91
N ALA A 362 -11.07 24.62 -4.15
CA ALA A 362 -10.95 25.29 -5.45
C ALA A 362 -9.51 25.75 -5.73
N GLN A 363 -8.76 26.13 -4.69
CA GLN A 363 -7.33 26.38 -4.83
C GLN A 363 -6.57 25.08 -5.12
N ALA A 364 -6.88 24.02 -4.37
CA ALA A 364 -6.25 22.73 -4.56
C ALA A 364 -6.50 22.13 -5.95
N SER A 365 -7.68 22.33 -6.54
CA SER A 365 -7.98 21.88 -7.91
C SER A 365 -7.30 22.70 -8.99
N GLN A 366 -6.81 23.91 -8.70
CA GLN A 366 -5.94 24.64 -9.62
C GLN A 366 -4.54 24.03 -9.64
N ASP A 367 -4.06 23.55 -8.49
CA ASP A 367 -2.75 22.90 -8.35
C ASP A 367 -2.74 21.50 -8.98
N ASP A 368 -3.86 20.76 -8.87
CA ASP A 368 -4.07 19.46 -9.51
C ASP A 368 -5.46 19.37 -10.18
N PRO A 369 -5.61 19.88 -11.43
CA PRO A 369 -6.88 19.88 -12.15
C PRO A 369 -7.31 18.50 -12.62
N ARG A 370 -6.48 17.46 -12.43
CA ARG A 370 -6.78 16.07 -12.79
C ARG A 370 -7.36 15.30 -11.60
N ASN A 371 -7.52 15.92 -10.44
CA ASN A 371 -8.12 15.29 -9.28
C ASN A 371 -9.65 15.34 -9.36
N THR A 372 -10.23 14.23 -9.79
CA THR A 372 -11.68 14.06 -9.98
C THR A 372 -12.45 14.17 -8.67
N GLU A 373 -11.89 13.67 -7.57
CA GLU A 373 -12.52 13.63 -6.25
C GLU A 373 -12.70 15.05 -5.69
N VAL A 374 -11.67 15.89 -5.83
CA VAL A 374 -11.73 17.31 -5.45
C VAL A 374 -12.78 18.04 -6.28
N LEU A 375 -12.83 17.79 -7.59
CA LEU A 375 -13.80 18.40 -8.49
C LEU A 375 -15.24 17.96 -8.17
N ASP A 376 -15.45 16.69 -7.85
CA ASP A 376 -16.76 16.15 -7.45
C ASP A 376 -17.21 16.74 -6.11
N ASN A 377 -16.31 16.81 -5.11
CA ASN A 377 -16.57 17.46 -3.84
C ASN A 377 -16.91 18.94 -4.00
N LEU A 378 -16.18 19.67 -4.87
CA LEU A 378 -16.46 21.06 -5.20
C LEU A 378 -17.86 21.23 -5.80
N ALA A 379 -18.26 20.34 -6.71
CA ALA A 379 -19.59 20.39 -7.30
C ALA A 379 -20.72 20.24 -6.27
N VAL A 380 -20.52 19.42 -5.25
CA VAL A 380 -21.45 19.27 -4.12
C VAL A 380 -21.46 20.55 -3.29
N LEU A 381 -20.30 21.04 -2.85
CA LEU A 381 -20.21 22.21 -1.97
C LEU A 381 -20.72 23.50 -2.62
N PHE A 382 -20.45 23.71 -3.91
CA PHE A 382 -21.01 24.88 -4.62
C PHE A 382 -22.54 24.83 -4.71
N ARG A 383 -23.12 23.63 -4.83
CA ARG A 383 -24.59 23.48 -4.82
C ARG A 383 -25.19 23.79 -3.46
N VAL A 384 -24.55 23.36 -2.38
CA VAL A 384 -24.94 23.72 -1.01
C VAL A 384 -25.00 25.24 -0.82
N LEU A 385 -24.09 25.96 -1.48
CA LEU A 385 -23.98 27.43 -1.49
C LEU A 385 -24.91 28.12 -2.52
N GLY A 386 -25.71 27.37 -3.29
CA GLY A 386 -26.57 27.90 -4.35
C GLY A 386 -25.83 28.42 -5.59
N ASP A 387 -24.55 28.07 -5.78
CA ASP A 387 -23.74 28.45 -6.95
C ASP A 387 -23.77 27.35 -8.01
N GLU A 388 -24.92 27.21 -8.69
CA GLU A 388 -25.13 26.18 -9.73
C GLU A 388 -24.12 26.31 -10.89
N ARG A 389 -23.71 27.54 -11.22
CA ARG A 389 -22.75 27.77 -12.31
C ARG A 389 -21.39 27.13 -12.01
N ARG A 390 -20.85 27.34 -10.80
CA ARG A 390 -19.58 26.71 -10.40
C ARG A 390 -19.74 25.22 -10.16
N ALA A 391 -20.89 24.77 -9.64
CA ALA A 391 -21.18 23.35 -9.47
C ALA A 391 -21.16 22.60 -10.82
N SER A 392 -21.85 23.12 -11.84
CA SER A 392 -21.86 22.54 -13.20
C SER A 392 -20.48 22.55 -13.85
N LEU A 393 -19.69 23.62 -13.65
CA LEU A 393 -18.32 23.68 -14.15
C LEU A 393 -17.45 22.57 -13.54
N ALA A 394 -17.47 22.43 -12.22
CA ALA A 394 -16.68 21.42 -11.51
C ALA A 394 -17.04 19.99 -11.97
N ARG A 395 -18.33 19.66 -12.12
CA ARG A 395 -18.77 18.37 -12.66
C ARG A 395 -18.26 18.12 -14.08
N ARG A 396 -18.38 19.13 -14.95
CA ARG A 396 -17.94 19.00 -16.35
C ARG A 396 -16.44 18.72 -16.41
N LEU A 397 -15.63 19.45 -15.64
CA LEU A 397 -14.18 19.22 -15.55
C LEU A 397 -13.88 17.80 -15.04
N SER A 398 -14.60 17.33 -14.02
CA SER A 398 -14.46 15.95 -13.52
C SER A 398 -14.75 14.93 -14.62
N SER A 399 -15.85 15.10 -15.36
CA SER A 399 -16.21 14.22 -16.49
C SER A 399 -15.16 14.23 -17.60
N GLU A 400 -14.66 15.41 -17.99
CA GLU A 400 -13.60 15.54 -19.01
C GLU A 400 -12.31 14.80 -18.60
N VAL A 401 -11.92 14.87 -17.33
CA VAL A 401 -10.76 14.12 -16.80
C VAL A 401 -11.01 12.62 -16.82
N GLN A 402 -12.20 12.17 -16.43
CA GLN A 402 -12.57 10.75 -16.46
C GLN A 402 -12.59 10.19 -17.89
N ASP A 403 -13.10 10.95 -18.84
CA ASP A 403 -13.15 10.54 -20.25
C ASP A 403 -11.74 10.51 -20.86
N THR A 404 -10.88 11.45 -20.49
CA THR A 404 -9.45 11.42 -20.88
C THR A 404 -8.75 10.17 -20.35
N ARG A 405 -8.98 9.81 -19.08
CA ARG A 405 -8.41 8.58 -18.48
C ARG A 405 -8.90 7.28 -19.13
N LYS A 406 -10.14 7.26 -19.66
CA LYS A 406 -10.67 6.11 -20.41
C LYS A 406 -10.11 6.04 -21.83
N ALA A 407 -9.81 7.20 -22.42
CA ALA A 407 -9.33 7.32 -23.79
C ALA A 407 -7.82 7.10 -23.93
N GLU A 408 -7.04 7.43 -22.89
CA GLU A 408 -5.62 7.08 -22.83
C GLU A 408 -5.51 5.55 -22.79
N PRO A 409 -4.99 4.89 -23.87
CA PRO A 409 -4.58 3.51 -23.73
C PRO A 409 -3.57 3.50 -22.60
N THR A 410 -3.77 2.64 -21.60
CA THR A 410 -2.82 2.42 -20.52
C THR A 410 -1.44 2.24 -21.17
N GLN A 411 -0.57 3.25 -21.05
CA GLN A 411 0.70 3.39 -21.78
C GLN A 411 1.89 3.06 -20.90
#